data_AF-A0A4Q6AY09-F1
#
_entry.id   AF-A0A4Q6AY09-F1
#
_cell.length_a   1.000
_cell.length_b   1.000
_cell.length_c   1.000
_cell.angle_alpha   90.00
_cell.angle_beta   90.00
_cell.angle_gamma   90.00
#
_symmetry.space_group_name_H-M   'P 1'
#
loop_
_entity.id
_entity.type
_entity.pdbx_description
1 polymer ?
#
loop_
_entity_poly.entity_id
_entity_poly.type
_entity_poly.pdbx_seq_one_letter_code
_entity_poly.pdbx_strand_id
1 'polypeptide(L)'
;MSLLELSNQLDIKSLVLSTIMTYLELKGFIKAETPYYQSYEFKTLVPWDEMLAQVPENRHEFLNGILKHAEKKTLWSRIDIDAAAKAMNEARDRIVTALGWLGEKQFIELKTAGIRNAYQILRRPESTQQLATDIYEDMDRREGKELDRLQNILDWSILDSCQALYLGSYFGEKRDSPCGHCSYCLGDRNRILPPRSQTPPEVLERTLSKAEGLRGEVKGKDIDSFTLTRFLCGISSPKLMRSKLSSKHPSFGALSETPFGMVLKNLQARGFG
;
A
#
# COMPACT_ATOMS: atom_id res chain seq x y z
N MET A 1 3.03 10.37 -10.43
CA MET A 1 3.17 10.25 -8.96
C MET A 1 3.31 8.77 -8.64
N SER A 2 4.03 8.39 -7.59
CA SER A 2 4.10 6.99 -7.18
C SER A 2 2.85 6.59 -6.39
N LEU A 3 2.47 5.31 -6.42
CA LEU A 3 1.40 4.79 -5.55
C LEU A 3 1.75 4.96 -4.06
N LEU A 4 3.03 4.95 -3.70
CA LEU A 4 3.46 5.17 -2.31
C LEU A 4 3.24 6.62 -1.86
N GLU A 5 3.53 7.60 -2.71
CA GLU A 5 3.26 9.01 -2.44
C GLU A 5 1.75 9.24 -2.27
N LEU A 6 0.94 8.68 -3.18
CA LEU A 6 -0.52 8.81 -3.13
C LEU A 6 -1.11 8.08 -1.91
N SER A 7 -0.55 6.92 -1.56
CA SER A 7 -0.88 6.16 -0.35
C SER A 7 -0.72 7.00 0.93
N ASN A 8 0.38 7.74 1.03
CA ASN A 8 0.64 8.62 2.17
C ASN A 8 -0.26 9.86 2.19
N GLN A 9 -0.64 10.39 1.02
CA GLN A 9 -1.51 11.56 0.93
C GLN A 9 -2.97 11.24 1.28
N LEU A 10 -3.46 10.09 0.83
CA LEU A 10 -4.86 9.67 1.03
C LEU A 10 -5.08 8.80 2.27
N ASP A 11 -4.02 8.46 3.01
CA ASP A 11 -4.03 7.48 4.10
C ASP A 11 -4.62 6.10 3.73
N ILE A 12 -4.38 5.66 2.49
CA ILE A 12 -4.81 4.35 1.98
C ILE A 12 -3.56 3.50 1.78
N LYS A 13 -3.49 2.29 2.32
CA LYS A 13 -2.33 1.40 2.12
C LYS A 13 -2.07 1.17 0.62
N SER A 14 -0.81 1.19 0.20
CA SER A 14 -0.41 1.04 -1.21
C SER A 14 -1.05 -0.17 -1.91
N LEU A 15 -1.19 -1.31 -1.22
CA LEU A 15 -1.86 -2.50 -1.77
C LEU A 15 -3.35 -2.29 -2.04
N VAL A 16 -4.05 -1.59 -1.14
CA VAL A 16 -5.47 -1.23 -1.31
C VAL A 16 -5.61 -0.23 -2.46
N LEU A 17 -4.71 0.74 -2.54
CA LEU A 17 -4.70 1.71 -3.64
C LEU A 17 -4.46 1.02 -4.99
N SER A 18 -3.54 0.07 -5.07
CA SER A 18 -3.32 -0.75 -6.27
C SER A 18 -4.59 -1.51 -6.69
N THR A 19 -5.32 -2.05 -5.71
CA THR A 19 -6.63 -2.67 -5.96
C THR A 19 -7.61 -1.65 -6.54
N ILE A 20 -7.73 -0.46 -5.95
CA ILE A 20 -8.61 0.61 -6.46
C ILE A 20 -8.25 0.97 -7.91
N MET A 21 -6.96 1.13 -8.23
CA MET A 21 -6.52 1.40 -9.61
C MET A 21 -6.91 0.27 -10.56
N THR A 22 -6.82 -0.99 -10.12
CA THR A 22 -7.24 -2.15 -10.91
C THR A 22 -8.75 -2.13 -11.17
N TYR A 23 -9.57 -1.76 -10.18
CA TYR A 23 -11.03 -1.65 -10.37
C TYR A 23 -11.39 -0.52 -11.34
N LEU A 24 -10.69 0.61 -11.28
CA LEU A 24 -10.84 1.69 -12.26
C LEU A 24 -10.49 1.23 -13.68
N GLU A 25 -9.48 0.39 -13.82
CA GLU A 25 -9.09 -0.21 -15.10
C GLU A 25 -10.11 -1.24 -15.61
N LEU A 26 -10.59 -2.15 -14.75
CA LEU A 26 -11.64 -3.11 -15.10
C LEU A 26 -12.96 -2.44 -15.51
N LYS A 27 -13.27 -1.28 -14.93
CA LYS A 27 -14.43 -0.44 -15.30
C LYS A 27 -14.15 0.46 -16.52
N GLY A 28 -12.96 0.39 -17.12
CA GLY A 28 -12.60 1.06 -18.37
C GLY A 28 -12.31 2.56 -18.25
N PHE A 29 -12.02 3.08 -17.05
CA PHE A 29 -11.68 4.50 -16.87
C PHE A 29 -10.21 4.80 -17.16
N ILE A 30 -9.33 3.89 -16.77
CA ILE A 30 -7.88 4.02 -16.93
C ILE A 30 -7.29 2.74 -17.51
N LYS A 31 -6.05 2.82 -17.97
CA LYS A 31 -5.22 1.68 -18.33
C LYS A 31 -3.87 1.83 -17.67
N ALA A 32 -3.40 0.80 -16.97
CA ALA A 32 -2.06 0.81 -16.41
C ALA A 32 -1.01 0.72 -17.52
N GLU A 33 -0.01 1.59 -17.46
CA GLU A 33 1.15 1.55 -18.33
C GLU A 33 2.40 1.13 -17.54
N THR A 34 3.49 0.82 -18.26
CA THR A 34 4.75 0.43 -17.63
C THR A 34 5.23 1.53 -16.69
N PRO A 35 5.43 1.24 -15.39
CA PRO A 35 5.99 2.21 -14.46
C PRO A 35 7.38 2.65 -14.93
N TYR A 36 7.69 3.93 -14.72
CA TYR A 36 8.96 4.50 -15.13
C TYR A 36 9.62 5.24 -13.96
N TYR A 37 10.94 5.36 -13.97
CA TYR A 37 11.66 6.13 -12.96
C TYR A 37 11.79 7.58 -13.41
N GLN A 38 11.46 8.52 -12.51
CA GLN A 38 11.63 9.96 -12.77
C GLN A 38 13.09 10.39 -12.60
N SER A 39 13.78 9.85 -11.58
CA SER A 39 15.14 10.23 -11.25
C SER A 39 16.10 9.07 -11.46
N TYR A 40 17.23 9.38 -12.07
CA TYR A 40 18.37 8.47 -12.13
C TYR A 40 19.51 9.10 -11.33
N GLU A 41 20.21 8.28 -10.57
CA GLU A 41 21.43 8.67 -9.88
C GLU A 41 22.57 7.90 -10.54
N PHE A 42 23.65 8.60 -10.88
CA PHE A 42 24.83 7.96 -11.44
C PHE A 42 26.11 8.42 -10.75
N LYS A 43 27.05 7.50 -10.60
CA LYS A 43 28.41 7.77 -10.13
C LYS A 43 29.36 7.47 -11.28
N THR A 44 30.22 8.42 -11.61
CA THR A 44 31.26 8.22 -12.63
C THR A 44 32.35 7.29 -12.08
N LEU A 45 32.64 6.20 -12.79
CA LEU A 45 33.71 5.25 -12.47
C LEU A 45 35.02 5.65 -13.16
N VAL A 46 34.90 6.27 -14.33
CA VAL A 46 35.99 6.86 -15.12
C VAL A 46 35.78 8.39 -15.17
N PRO A 47 36.84 9.21 -15.15
CA PRO A 47 36.72 10.65 -15.36
C PRO A 47 35.94 10.96 -16.64
N TRP A 48 35.05 11.96 -16.59
CA TRP A 48 34.11 12.22 -17.68
C TRP A 48 34.79 12.55 -19.01
N ASP A 49 35.91 13.26 -18.97
CA ASP A 49 36.67 13.63 -20.17
C ASP A 49 37.34 12.40 -20.82
N GLU A 50 37.84 11.46 -20.01
CA GLU A 50 38.41 10.19 -20.48
C GLU A 50 37.34 9.26 -21.07
N MET A 51 36.12 9.31 -20.52
CA MET A 51 34.97 8.63 -21.09
C MET A 51 34.60 9.23 -22.45
N LEU A 52 34.54 10.56 -22.58
CA LEU A 52 34.21 11.22 -23.85
C LEU A 52 35.20 10.87 -24.96
N ALA A 53 36.50 10.77 -24.65
CA ALA A 53 37.51 10.37 -25.63
C ALA A 53 37.28 8.97 -26.25
N GLN A 54 36.54 8.09 -25.55
CA GLN A 54 36.20 6.74 -26.01
C GLN A 54 34.86 6.68 -26.76
N VAL A 55 34.13 7.80 -26.83
CA VAL A 55 32.83 7.92 -27.49
C VAL A 55 32.99 8.72 -28.78
N PRO A 56 32.28 8.38 -29.87
CA PRO A 56 32.22 9.19 -31.07
C PRO A 56 31.86 10.66 -30.78
N GLU A 57 32.57 11.59 -31.43
CA GLU A 57 32.47 13.04 -31.20
C GLU A 57 31.06 13.59 -31.43
N ASN A 58 30.31 13.01 -32.36
CA ASN A 58 28.91 13.35 -32.63
C ASN A 58 27.95 13.09 -31.45
N ARG A 59 28.40 12.43 -30.36
CA ARG A 59 27.61 12.21 -29.15
C ARG A 59 28.05 13.06 -27.97
N HIS A 60 29.17 13.78 -28.08
CA HIS A 60 29.75 14.54 -26.96
C HIS A 60 28.83 15.64 -26.46
N GLU A 61 28.23 16.41 -27.39
CA GLU A 61 27.29 17.48 -27.04
C GLU A 61 26.10 16.95 -26.24
N PHE A 62 25.52 15.83 -26.68
CA PHE A 62 24.40 15.19 -25.99
C PHE A 62 24.78 14.68 -24.59
N LEU A 63 25.91 13.98 -24.45
CA LEU A 63 26.37 13.48 -23.15
C LEU A 63 26.70 14.63 -22.19
N ASN A 64 27.35 15.68 -22.67
CA ASN A 64 27.63 16.88 -21.87
C ASN A 64 26.35 17.61 -21.47
N GLY A 65 25.32 17.60 -22.31
CA GLY A 65 23.98 18.05 -21.96
C GLY A 65 23.39 17.30 -20.78
N ILE A 66 23.48 15.96 -20.78
CA ILE A 66 23.03 15.11 -19.66
C ILE A 66 23.75 15.51 -18.36
N LEU A 67 25.09 15.62 -18.39
CA LEU A 67 25.86 15.97 -17.20
C LEU A 67 25.54 17.38 -16.69
N LYS A 68 25.32 18.33 -17.61
CA LYS A 68 24.96 19.72 -17.27
C LYS A 68 23.60 19.82 -16.56
N HIS A 69 22.65 18.96 -16.94
CA HIS A 69 21.33 18.88 -16.31
C HIS A 69 21.28 17.94 -15.10
N ALA A 70 22.41 17.30 -14.73
CA ALA A 70 22.53 16.53 -13.52
C ALA A 70 22.95 17.41 -12.33
N GLU A 71 22.24 17.29 -11.22
CA GLU A 71 22.62 17.86 -9.93
C GLU A 71 23.76 17.03 -9.32
N LYS A 72 24.98 17.58 -9.33
CA LYS A 72 26.15 16.93 -8.74
C LYS A 72 26.07 16.95 -7.21
N LYS A 73 26.06 15.78 -6.57
CA LYS A 73 26.39 15.62 -5.14
C LYS A 73 27.81 15.08 -4.98
N THR A 74 28.24 14.87 -3.74
CA THR A 74 29.63 14.48 -3.39
C THR A 74 30.12 13.23 -4.11
N LEU A 75 29.27 12.20 -4.26
CA LEU A 75 29.62 10.92 -4.89
C LEU A 75 28.68 10.53 -6.03
N TRP A 76 27.43 10.97 -5.98
CA TRP A 76 26.38 10.63 -6.94
C TRP A 76 25.86 11.90 -7.59
N SER A 77 25.69 11.88 -8.91
CA SER A 77 24.98 12.91 -9.66
C SER A 77 23.54 12.45 -9.85
N ARG A 78 22.57 13.31 -9.55
CA ARG A 78 21.14 13.00 -9.73
C ARG A 78 20.61 13.78 -10.93
N ILE A 79 19.88 13.10 -11.80
CA ILE A 79 19.22 13.72 -12.95
C ILE A 79 17.72 13.39 -12.92
N ASP A 80 16.89 14.42 -13.11
CA ASP A 80 15.47 14.26 -13.45
C ASP A 80 15.38 14.14 -14.97
N ILE A 81 14.97 12.97 -15.45
CA ILE A 81 14.98 12.67 -16.89
C ILE A 81 13.94 13.51 -17.63
N ASP A 82 12.78 13.75 -17.04
CA ASP A 82 11.71 14.51 -17.70
C ASP A 82 12.13 15.97 -17.84
N ALA A 83 12.76 16.54 -16.81
CA ALA A 83 13.32 17.89 -16.86
C ALA A 83 14.48 18.01 -17.87
N ALA A 84 15.40 17.04 -17.89
CA ALA A 84 16.51 17.01 -18.83
C ALA A 84 16.04 16.84 -20.28
N ALA A 85 15.12 15.92 -20.54
CA ALA A 85 14.51 15.69 -21.85
C ALA A 85 13.88 16.97 -22.40
N LYS A 86 13.10 17.68 -21.56
CA LYS A 86 12.48 18.95 -21.93
C LYS A 86 13.51 20.05 -22.20
N ALA A 87 14.54 20.17 -21.37
CA ALA A 87 15.56 21.22 -21.51
C ALA A 87 16.48 20.99 -22.72
N MET A 88 16.78 19.74 -23.05
CA MET A 88 17.59 19.35 -24.19
C MET A 88 16.79 19.21 -25.49
N ASN A 89 15.45 19.28 -25.42
CA ASN A 89 14.53 18.97 -26.52
C ASN A 89 14.77 17.58 -27.12
N GLU A 90 14.94 16.59 -26.24
CA GLU A 90 15.28 15.20 -26.58
C GLU A 90 14.20 14.23 -26.09
N ALA A 91 14.13 13.05 -26.71
CA ALA A 91 13.24 11.99 -26.23
C ALA A 91 13.75 11.41 -24.90
N ARG A 92 12.85 11.21 -23.94
CA ARG A 92 13.15 10.57 -22.63
C ARG A 92 13.93 9.27 -22.81
N ASP A 93 13.44 8.42 -23.70
CA ASP A 93 14.03 7.10 -23.95
C ASP A 93 15.47 7.20 -24.44
N ARG A 94 15.82 8.23 -25.21
CA ARG A 94 17.20 8.46 -25.67
C ARG A 94 18.15 8.73 -24.51
N ILE A 95 17.73 9.52 -23.51
CA ILE A 95 18.54 9.80 -22.31
C ILE A 95 18.67 8.54 -21.45
N VAL A 96 17.57 7.79 -21.25
CA VAL A 96 17.59 6.55 -20.48
C VAL A 96 18.48 5.50 -21.14
N THR A 97 18.37 5.30 -22.45
CA THR A 97 19.23 4.38 -23.21
C THR A 97 20.69 4.78 -23.12
N ALA A 98 21.01 6.08 -23.18
CA ALA A 98 22.39 6.53 -23.06
C ALA A 98 22.97 6.27 -21.66
N LEU A 99 22.23 6.58 -20.59
CA LEU A 99 22.65 6.26 -19.22
C LEU A 99 22.79 4.75 -19.00
N GLY A 100 21.86 3.95 -19.54
CA GLY A 100 21.95 2.49 -19.50
C GLY A 100 23.21 1.97 -20.20
N TRP A 101 23.48 2.46 -21.41
CA TRP A 101 24.68 2.10 -22.18
C TRP A 101 25.98 2.50 -21.47
N LEU A 102 26.04 3.69 -20.86
CA LEU A 102 27.19 4.11 -20.05
C LEU A 102 27.41 3.19 -18.84
N GLY A 103 26.32 2.70 -18.25
CA GLY A 103 26.36 1.71 -17.17
C GLY A 103 26.88 0.35 -17.62
N GLU A 104 26.37 -0.15 -18.75
CA GLU A 104 26.83 -1.41 -19.36
C GLU A 104 28.32 -1.38 -19.71
N LYS A 105 28.82 -0.23 -20.19
CA LYS A 105 30.25 0.00 -20.47
C LYS A 105 31.10 0.25 -19.22
N GLN A 106 30.52 0.21 -18.01
CA GLN A 106 31.20 0.47 -16.75
C GLN A 106 31.83 1.87 -16.67
N PHE A 107 31.34 2.83 -17.44
CA PHE A 107 31.75 4.23 -17.30
C PHE A 107 31.07 4.89 -16.12
N ILE A 108 29.84 4.48 -15.81
CA ILE A 108 29.07 4.93 -14.65
C ILE A 108 28.47 3.76 -13.90
N GLU A 109 28.26 3.92 -12.60
CA GLU A 109 27.34 3.09 -11.81
C GLU A 109 25.97 3.79 -11.80
N LEU A 110 24.90 3.08 -12.19
CA LEU A 110 23.55 3.66 -12.33
C LEU A 110 22.60 3.12 -11.25
N LYS A 111 21.85 4.01 -10.63
CA LYS A 111 20.74 3.70 -9.70
C LYS A 111 19.48 4.41 -10.14
N THR A 112 18.34 3.76 -9.99
CA THR A 112 17.04 4.33 -10.31
C THR A 112 16.29 4.70 -9.03
N ALA A 113 15.61 5.85 -9.05
CA ALA A 113 14.85 6.35 -7.92
C ALA A 113 13.57 7.05 -8.39
N GLY A 114 12.58 7.16 -7.50
CA GLY A 114 11.33 7.86 -7.78
C GLY A 114 10.50 7.17 -8.88
N ILE A 115 10.12 5.91 -8.63
CA ILE A 115 9.17 5.20 -9.48
C ILE A 115 7.88 6.01 -9.65
N ARG A 116 7.38 6.10 -10.87
CA ARG A 116 6.13 6.76 -11.24
C ARG A 116 5.24 5.69 -11.86
N ASN A 117 4.05 5.51 -11.29
CA ASN A 117 3.04 4.65 -11.89
C ASN A 117 2.32 5.46 -12.98
N ALA A 118 2.41 4.98 -14.21
CA ALA A 118 1.80 5.59 -15.38
C ALA A 118 0.41 5.00 -15.62
N TYR A 119 -0.56 5.87 -15.89
CA TYR A 119 -1.92 5.48 -16.23
C TYR A 119 -2.41 6.33 -17.38
N GLN A 120 -2.90 5.68 -18.43
CA GLN A 120 -3.61 6.35 -19.52
C GLN A 120 -5.08 6.52 -19.13
N ILE A 121 -5.62 7.72 -19.28
CA ILE A 121 -7.06 7.96 -19.10
C ILE A 121 -7.78 7.53 -20.36
N LEU A 122 -8.64 6.51 -20.27
CA LEU A 122 -9.44 6.01 -21.39
C LEU A 122 -10.79 6.75 -21.48
N ARG A 123 -11.42 7.01 -20.33
CA ARG A 123 -12.71 7.69 -20.23
C ARG A 123 -12.76 8.53 -18.96
N ARG A 124 -13.40 9.70 -19.02
CA ARG A 124 -13.72 10.48 -17.82
C ARG A 124 -15.11 10.12 -17.30
N PRO A 125 -15.31 9.94 -15.99
CA PRO A 125 -16.63 9.74 -15.44
C PRO A 125 -17.49 10.99 -15.61
N GLU A 126 -18.78 10.79 -15.81
CA GLU A 126 -19.78 11.88 -15.82
C GLU A 126 -19.89 12.53 -14.42
N SER A 127 -19.78 11.70 -13.37
CA SER A 127 -19.73 12.13 -11.97
C SER A 127 -18.61 11.42 -11.23
N THR A 128 -17.65 12.20 -10.73
CA THR A 128 -16.58 11.68 -9.85
C THR A 128 -17.15 11.13 -8.55
N GLN A 129 -18.22 11.75 -8.03
CA GLN A 129 -18.88 11.30 -6.81
C GLN A 129 -19.53 9.93 -6.99
N GLN A 130 -20.22 9.70 -8.11
CA GLN A 130 -20.84 8.40 -8.40
C GLN A 130 -19.76 7.32 -8.53
N LEU A 131 -18.67 7.60 -9.27
CA LEU A 131 -17.57 6.65 -9.40
C LEU A 131 -16.93 6.31 -8.05
N ALA A 132 -16.76 7.31 -7.16
CA ALA A 132 -16.24 7.09 -5.83
C ALA A 132 -17.16 6.19 -5.00
N THR A 133 -18.48 6.42 -5.07
CA THR A 133 -19.49 5.56 -4.42
C THR A 133 -19.42 4.13 -4.96
N ASP A 134 -19.39 3.93 -6.27
CA ASP A 134 -19.33 2.58 -6.87
C ASP A 134 -18.07 1.81 -6.42
N ILE A 135 -16.92 2.49 -6.39
CA ILE A 135 -15.66 1.89 -5.93
C ILE A 135 -15.72 1.58 -4.43
N TYR A 136 -16.32 2.47 -3.63
CA TYR A 136 -16.52 2.25 -2.21
C TYR A 136 -17.40 1.01 -1.95
N GLU A 137 -18.54 0.89 -2.63
CA GLU A 137 -19.44 -0.26 -2.51
C GLU A 137 -18.77 -1.57 -2.92
N ASP A 138 -17.92 -1.55 -3.95
CA ASP A 138 -17.12 -2.72 -4.34
C ASP A 138 -16.12 -3.13 -3.24
N MET A 139 -15.48 -2.16 -2.58
CA MET A 139 -14.56 -2.41 -1.47
C MET A 139 -15.29 -2.90 -0.21
N ASP A 140 -16.43 -2.31 0.11
CA ASP A 140 -17.27 -2.69 1.25
C ASP A 140 -17.81 -4.12 1.10
N ARG A 141 -18.32 -4.46 -0.09
CA ARG A 141 -18.75 -5.82 -0.41
C ARG A 141 -17.61 -6.83 -0.30
N ARG A 142 -16.39 -6.44 -0.67
CA ARG A 142 -15.21 -7.30 -0.52
C ARG A 142 -14.86 -7.50 0.95
N GLU A 143 -14.90 -6.44 1.76
CA GLU A 143 -14.70 -6.53 3.21
C GLU A 143 -15.70 -7.50 3.83
N GLY A 144 -16.99 -7.37 3.52
CA GLY A 144 -18.03 -8.29 3.99
C GLY A 144 -17.75 -9.74 3.61
N LYS A 145 -17.40 -10.03 2.35
CA LYS A 145 -17.06 -11.39 1.91
C LYS A 145 -15.85 -11.98 2.65
N GLU A 146 -14.84 -11.19 2.94
CA GLU A 146 -13.68 -11.67 3.70
C GLU A 146 -14.03 -11.92 5.18
N LEU A 147 -14.89 -11.09 5.78
CA LEU A 147 -15.42 -11.33 7.14
C LEU A 147 -16.24 -12.63 7.19
N ASP A 148 -17.14 -12.84 6.23
CA ASP A 148 -17.93 -14.07 6.10
C ASP A 148 -17.01 -15.29 5.92
N ARG A 149 -15.96 -15.16 5.10
CA ARG A 149 -14.98 -16.22 4.89
C ARG A 149 -14.22 -16.55 6.18
N LEU A 150 -13.83 -15.55 6.98
CA LEU A 150 -13.19 -15.78 8.28
C LEU A 150 -14.15 -16.48 9.24
N GLN A 151 -15.43 -16.08 9.27
CA GLN A 151 -16.44 -16.74 10.08
C GLN A 151 -16.64 -18.20 9.66
N ASN A 152 -16.68 -18.49 8.36
CA ASN A 152 -16.75 -19.86 7.84
C ASN A 152 -15.57 -20.74 8.30
N ILE A 153 -14.37 -20.18 8.44
CA ILE A 153 -13.20 -20.92 8.97
C ILE A 153 -13.39 -21.25 10.45
N LEU A 154 -13.91 -20.29 11.23
CA LEU A 154 -14.21 -20.49 12.64
C LEU A 154 -15.28 -21.56 12.83
N ASP A 155 -16.37 -21.48 12.08
CA ASP A 155 -17.48 -22.44 12.15
C ASP A 155 -17.03 -23.84 11.70
N TRP A 156 -16.19 -23.93 10.66
CA TRP A 156 -15.58 -25.17 10.21
C TRP A 156 -14.69 -25.83 11.29
N SER A 157 -13.99 -25.02 12.09
CA SER A 157 -13.07 -25.54 13.12
C SER A 157 -13.78 -26.29 14.26
N ILE A 158 -15.05 -25.93 14.51
CA ILE A 158 -15.90 -26.52 15.55
C ILE A 158 -17.05 -27.36 14.99
N LEU A 159 -17.06 -27.62 13.69
CA LEU A 159 -18.15 -28.30 13.00
C LEU A 159 -18.48 -29.67 13.64
N ASP A 160 -19.76 -29.93 13.91
CA ASP A 160 -20.24 -31.24 14.40
C ASP A 160 -20.44 -32.23 13.24
N SER A 161 -19.47 -32.30 12.33
CA SER A 161 -19.45 -33.23 11.20
C SER A 161 -18.03 -33.37 10.64
N CYS A 162 -17.85 -34.25 9.65
CA CYS A 162 -16.54 -34.50 9.07
C CYS A 162 -15.98 -33.24 8.39
N GLN A 163 -14.92 -32.68 8.97
CA GLN A 163 -14.29 -31.44 8.48
C GLN A 163 -13.74 -31.55 7.06
N ALA A 164 -13.15 -32.70 6.72
CA ALA A 164 -12.62 -32.94 5.39
C ALA A 164 -13.72 -33.05 4.33
N LEU A 165 -14.90 -33.57 4.70
CA LEU A 165 -16.06 -33.64 3.82
C LEU A 165 -16.62 -32.24 3.52
N TYR A 166 -16.79 -31.41 4.55
CA TYR A 166 -17.20 -30.01 4.39
C TYR A 166 -16.21 -29.22 3.53
N LEU A 167 -14.91 -29.35 3.83
CA LEU A 167 -13.87 -28.64 3.09
C LEU A 167 -13.81 -29.07 1.62
N GLY A 168 -13.96 -30.38 1.35
CA GLY A 168 -14.10 -30.89 -0.01
C GLY A 168 -15.27 -30.23 -0.74
N SER A 169 -16.46 -30.22 -0.13
CA SER A 169 -17.65 -29.59 -0.72
C SER A 169 -17.45 -28.10 -1.01
N TYR A 170 -16.75 -27.39 -0.14
CA TYR A 170 -16.43 -25.96 -0.33
C TYR A 170 -15.58 -25.73 -1.60
N PHE A 171 -14.68 -26.65 -1.93
CA PHE A 171 -13.87 -26.60 -3.15
C PHE A 171 -14.49 -27.34 -4.35
N GLY A 172 -15.73 -27.81 -4.22
CA GLY A 172 -16.45 -28.53 -5.29
C GLY A 172 -16.10 -30.02 -5.39
N GLU A 173 -15.38 -30.57 -4.42
CA GLU A 173 -15.15 -32.02 -4.31
C GLU A 173 -16.32 -32.70 -3.59
N LYS A 174 -16.74 -33.85 -4.12
CA LYS A 174 -17.71 -34.73 -3.46
C LYS A 174 -16.99 -35.95 -2.91
N ARG A 175 -17.32 -36.32 -1.67
CA ARG A 175 -16.95 -37.59 -1.07
C ARG A 175 -18.18 -38.22 -0.45
N ASP A 176 -18.30 -39.54 -0.58
CA ASP A 176 -19.48 -40.26 -0.11
C ASP A 176 -19.36 -40.73 1.34
N SER A 177 -18.15 -40.68 1.91
CA SER A 177 -17.88 -41.16 3.26
C SER A 177 -17.07 -40.15 4.10
N PRO A 178 -17.26 -40.14 5.43
CA PRO A 178 -16.38 -39.44 6.36
C PRO A 178 -14.92 -39.86 6.19
N CYS A 179 -13.98 -38.96 6.47
CA CYS A 179 -12.56 -39.22 6.21
C CYS A 179 -11.88 -40.16 7.21
N GLY A 180 -12.46 -40.38 8.40
CA GLY A 180 -11.90 -41.25 9.43
C GLY A 180 -10.71 -40.70 10.22
N HIS A 181 -10.20 -39.50 9.90
CA HIS A 181 -8.97 -38.96 10.49
C HIS A 181 -9.02 -37.48 10.92
N CYS A 182 -10.14 -36.78 10.75
CA CYS A 182 -10.32 -35.42 11.32
C CYS A 182 -10.77 -35.51 12.78
N SER A 183 -10.64 -34.44 13.58
CA SER A 183 -10.93 -34.53 15.02
C SER A 183 -12.37 -34.98 15.31
N TYR A 184 -13.36 -34.56 14.51
CA TYR A 184 -14.74 -35.08 14.61
C TYR A 184 -14.79 -36.61 14.40
N CYS A 185 -14.15 -37.12 13.35
CA CYS A 185 -14.11 -38.56 13.06
C CYS A 185 -13.36 -39.35 14.13
N LEU A 186 -12.39 -38.72 14.81
CA LEU A 186 -11.64 -39.30 15.92
C LEU A 186 -12.37 -39.21 17.28
N GLY A 187 -13.57 -38.60 17.32
CA GLY A 187 -14.42 -38.54 18.52
C GLY A 187 -14.36 -37.24 19.32
N ASP A 188 -13.61 -36.23 18.87
CA ASP A 188 -13.59 -34.89 19.47
C ASP A 188 -14.79 -34.06 18.98
N ARG A 189 -15.94 -34.26 19.65
CA ARG A 189 -17.26 -33.75 19.23
C ARG A 189 -17.69 -32.46 19.92
N ASN A 190 -17.14 -32.12 21.08
CA ASN A 190 -17.50 -30.91 21.85
C ASN A 190 -16.45 -29.81 21.70
N ARG A 191 -16.20 -29.42 20.45
CA ARG A 191 -15.26 -28.34 20.15
C ARG A 191 -15.97 -27.00 20.27
N ILE A 192 -15.49 -26.15 21.15
CA ILE A 192 -15.99 -24.79 21.33
C ILE A 192 -14.85 -23.82 21.08
N LEU A 193 -15.16 -22.70 20.43
CA LEU A 193 -14.20 -21.61 20.31
C LEU A 193 -14.02 -20.97 21.69
N PRO A 194 -12.79 -20.56 22.05
CA PRO A 194 -12.60 -19.77 23.26
C PRO A 194 -13.42 -18.48 23.16
N PRO A 195 -13.95 -17.98 24.28
CA PRO A 195 -14.62 -16.68 24.27
C PRO A 195 -13.61 -15.63 23.79
N ARG A 196 -14.09 -14.66 23.00
CA ARG A 196 -13.25 -13.53 22.62
C ARG A 196 -12.81 -12.79 23.88
N SER A 197 -11.52 -12.47 23.97
CA SER A 197 -11.01 -11.51 24.95
C SER A 197 -11.85 -10.23 24.89
N GLN A 198 -12.22 -9.69 26.04
CA GLN A 198 -12.91 -8.41 26.12
C GLN A 198 -12.09 -7.48 27.00
N THR A 199 -11.82 -6.28 26.50
CA THR A 199 -11.27 -5.22 27.33
C THR A 199 -12.33 -4.82 28.38
N PRO A 200 -11.98 -4.76 29.68
CA PRO A 200 -12.93 -4.37 30.70
C PRO A 200 -13.54 -2.98 30.42
N PRO A 201 -14.84 -2.75 30.70
CA PRO A 201 -15.50 -1.48 30.40
C PRO A 201 -14.78 -0.26 31.00
N GLU A 202 -14.26 -0.35 32.23
CA GLU A 202 -13.51 0.73 32.85
C GLU A 202 -12.18 1.03 32.15
N VAL A 203 -11.53 0.01 31.58
CA VAL A 203 -10.29 0.18 30.81
C VAL A 203 -10.59 0.81 29.45
N LEU A 204 -11.68 0.39 28.80
CA LEU A 204 -12.17 0.97 27.55
C LEU A 204 -12.46 2.46 27.74
N GLU A 205 -13.30 2.81 28.71
CA GLU A 205 -13.71 4.19 29.01
C GLU A 205 -12.49 5.08 29.29
N ARG A 206 -11.62 4.64 30.20
CA ARG A 206 -10.39 5.38 30.55
C ARG A 206 -9.47 5.60 29.34
N THR A 207 -9.39 4.63 28.44
CA THR A 207 -8.53 4.71 27.25
C THR A 207 -9.12 5.68 26.22
N LEU A 208 -10.44 5.64 26.00
CA LEU A 208 -11.14 6.56 25.12
C LEU A 208 -11.04 8.01 25.62
N SER A 209 -11.22 8.27 26.92
CA SER A 209 -11.06 9.62 27.48
C SER A 209 -9.61 10.13 27.38
N LYS A 210 -8.60 9.25 27.50
CA LYS A 210 -7.21 9.65 27.21
C LYS A 210 -6.98 9.96 25.73
N ALA A 211 -7.68 9.25 24.84
CA ALA A 211 -7.56 9.45 23.40
C ALA A 211 -8.13 10.80 22.93
N GLU A 212 -9.06 11.40 23.67
CA GLU A 212 -9.52 12.79 23.45
C GLU A 212 -8.36 13.80 23.54
N GLY A 213 -7.41 13.58 24.45
CA GLY A 213 -6.21 14.41 24.59
C GLY A 213 -5.27 14.35 23.37
N LEU A 214 -5.28 13.24 22.63
CA LEU A 214 -4.42 13.04 21.45
C LEU A 214 -4.76 14.00 20.30
N ARG A 215 -5.98 14.55 20.25
CA ARG A 215 -6.38 15.56 19.26
C ARG A 215 -5.50 16.81 19.32
N GLY A 216 -4.97 17.15 20.50
CA GLY A 216 -4.09 18.30 20.71
C GLY A 216 -2.61 18.00 20.49
N GLU A 217 -2.17 16.76 20.68
CA GLU A 217 -0.75 16.37 20.62
C GLU A 217 -0.26 16.16 19.19
N VAL A 218 -1.15 15.74 18.29
CA VAL A 218 -0.79 15.50 16.89
C VAL A 218 -0.85 16.80 16.10
N LYS A 219 0.33 17.39 15.85
CA LYS A 219 0.47 18.52 14.92
C LYS A 219 0.04 18.09 13.51
N GLY A 220 -1.21 18.36 13.15
CA GLY A 220 -1.84 18.01 11.88
C GLY A 220 -3.30 17.62 12.11
N LYS A 221 -4.22 18.55 11.88
CA LYS A 221 -5.56 18.65 12.49
C LYS A 221 -6.63 17.62 12.12
N ASP A 222 -6.33 16.54 11.40
CA ASP A 222 -7.39 15.66 10.85
C ASP A 222 -7.22 14.19 11.27
N ILE A 223 -7.14 13.89 12.57
CA ILE A 223 -7.37 12.51 13.01
C ILE A 223 -8.88 12.35 13.17
N ASP A 224 -9.49 11.69 12.19
CA ASP A 224 -10.88 11.30 12.26
C ASP A 224 -11.09 10.10 13.20
N SER A 225 -12.36 9.81 13.47
CA SER A 225 -12.76 8.65 14.30
C SER A 225 -12.13 7.34 13.80
N PHE A 226 -12.04 7.15 12.48
CA PHE A 226 -11.50 5.93 11.87
C PHE A 226 -10.00 5.78 12.12
N THR A 227 -9.22 6.85 11.94
CA THR A 227 -7.77 6.87 12.16
C THR A 227 -7.46 6.66 13.63
N LEU A 228 -8.23 7.28 14.54
CA LEU A 228 -8.06 7.07 15.97
C LEU A 228 -8.41 5.65 16.39
N THR A 229 -9.47 5.07 15.82
CA THR A 229 -9.84 3.67 16.04
C THR A 229 -8.71 2.74 15.61
N ARG A 230 -8.16 2.94 14.40
CA ARG A 230 -6.99 2.18 13.90
C ARG A 230 -5.83 2.28 14.88
N PHE A 231 -5.50 3.47 15.34
CA PHE A 231 -4.43 3.69 16.31
C PHE A 231 -4.64 2.94 17.62
N LEU A 232 -5.82 3.06 18.24
CA LEU A 232 -6.13 2.41 19.52
C LEU A 232 -6.20 0.89 19.38
N CYS A 233 -6.67 0.36 18.26
CA CYS A 233 -6.67 -1.08 17.97
C CYS A 233 -5.31 -1.62 17.48
N GLY A 234 -4.28 -0.78 17.37
CA GLY A 234 -2.93 -1.23 16.96
C GLY A 234 -2.81 -1.50 15.46
N ILE A 235 -3.71 -0.95 14.66
CA ILE A 235 -3.73 -1.08 13.20
C ILE A 235 -2.97 0.11 12.61
N SER A 236 -1.84 -0.16 11.97
CA SER A 236 -1.03 0.87 11.32
C SER A 236 -1.66 1.36 10.00
N SER A 237 -1.50 2.65 9.71
CA SER A 237 -1.83 3.32 8.45
C SER A 237 -0.66 4.19 7.95
N PRO A 238 -0.57 4.53 6.65
CA PRO A 238 0.47 5.42 6.13
C PRO A 238 0.65 6.71 6.94
N LYS A 239 -0.46 7.36 7.33
CA LYS A 239 -0.48 8.58 8.14
C LYS A 239 0.08 8.35 9.55
N LEU A 240 -0.31 7.27 10.21
CA LEU A 240 0.16 6.91 11.55
C LEU A 240 1.66 6.56 11.59
N MET A 241 2.17 5.91 10.54
CA MET A 241 3.59 5.61 10.40
C MET A 241 4.41 6.89 10.22
N ARG A 242 3.93 7.81 9.38
CA ARG A 242 4.61 9.08 9.10
C ARG A 242 4.67 10.00 10.33
N SER A 243 3.61 10.02 11.15
CA SER A 243 3.59 10.79 12.40
C SER A 243 4.41 10.14 13.53
N LYS A 244 4.94 8.92 13.32
CA LYS A 244 5.63 8.10 14.33
C LYS A 244 4.78 7.77 15.56
N LEU A 245 3.46 7.99 15.50
CA LEU A 245 2.56 7.67 16.60
C LEU A 245 2.50 6.16 16.83
N SER A 246 2.42 5.38 15.75
CA SER A 246 2.34 3.92 15.83
C SER A 246 3.59 3.25 16.41
N SER A 247 4.75 3.91 16.39
CA SER A 247 6.01 3.34 16.90
C SER A 247 6.47 3.91 18.24
N LYS A 248 5.91 5.05 18.68
CA LYS A 248 6.39 5.77 19.87
C LYS A 248 5.33 5.99 20.94
N HIS A 249 4.05 5.99 20.59
CA HIS A 249 3.02 6.40 21.52
C HIS A 249 2.50 5.20 22.33
N PRO A 250 2.46 5.26 23.68
CA PRO A 250 2.08 4.12 24.54
C PRO A 250 0.63 3.68 24.36
N SER A 251 -0.24 4.54 23.85
CA SER A 251 -1.64 4.21 23.55
C SER A 251 -1.86 3.48 22.22
N PHE A 252 -0.83 3.28 21.39
CA PHE A 252 -0.98 2.48 20.18
C PHE A 252 -1.27 1.04 20.56
N GLY A 253 -2.39 0.48 20.08
CA GLY A 253 -2.81 -0.88 20.44
C GLY A 253 -3.38 -1.03 21.85
N ALA A 254 -3.67 0.06 22.57
CA ALA A 254 -4.24 0.00 23.92
C ALA A 254 -5.60 -0.73 24.00
N LEU A 255 -6.30 -0.85 22.87
CA LEU A 255 -7.58 -1.53 22.70
C LEU A 255 -7.49 -2.65 21.65
N SER A 256 -6.33 -3.32 21.50
CA SER A 256 -6.15 -4.43 20.54
C SER A 256 -7.13 -5.58 20.73
N GLU A 257 -7.55 -5.82 21.97
CA GLU A 257 -8.52 -6.86 22.33
C GLU A 257 -9.99 -6.39 22.24
N THR A 258 -10.24 -5.11 21.93
CA THR A 258 -11.60 -4.61 21.75
C THR A 258 -11.99 -4.70 20.27
N PRO A 259 -13.19 -5.18 19.92
CA PRO A 259 -13.67 -5.19 18.55
C PRO A 259 -13.62 -3.79 17.91
N PHE A 260 -13.03 -3.68 16.73
CA PHE A 260 -12.83 -2.41 16.01
C PHE A 260 -14.12 -1.58 15.91
N GLY A 261 -15.23 -2.21 15.50
CA GLY A 261 -16.52 -1.53 15.36
C GLY A 261 -17.08 -0.98 16.68
N MET A 262 -16.76 -1.62 17.82
CA MET A 262 -17.15 -1.11 19.14
C MET A 262 -16.37 0.15 19.49
N VAL A 263 -15.05 0.15 19.25
CA VAL A 263 -14.19 1.34 19.48
C VAL A 263 -14.64 2.49 18.58
N LEU A 264 -14.87 2.22 17.29
CA LEU A 264 -15.31 3.23 16.32
C LEU A 264 -16.64 3.87 16.74
N LYS A 265 -17.65 3.04 17.07
CA LYS A 265 -18.96 3.54 17.52
C LYS A 265 -18.86 4.42 18.75
N ASN A 266 -18.03 4.05 19.72
CA ASN A 266 -17.81 4.85 20.93
C ASN A 266 -17.14 6.19 20.62
N LEU A 267 -16.15 6.21 19.73
CA LEU A 267 -15.50 7.45 19.31
C LEU A 267 -16.48 8.35 18.54
N GLN A 268 -17.26 7.81 17.61
CA GLN A 268 -18.28 8.58 16.88
C GLN A 268 -19.33 9.17 17.84
N ALA A 269 -19.78 8.41 18.83
CA ALA A 269 -20.73 8.89 19.85
C ALA A 269 -20.17 10.04 20.71
N ARG A 270 -18.83 10.13 20.83
CA ARG A 270 -18.12 11.22 21.54
C ARG A 270 -17.86 12.44 20.65
N GLY A 271 -18.38 12.48 19.42
CA GLY A 271 -18.23 13.60 18.50
C GLY A 271 -16.89 13.62 17.75
N PHE A 272 -16.18 12.49 17.69
CA PHE A 272 -15.09 12.34 16.73
C PHE A 272 -15.73 12.08 15.36
N GLY A 273 -15.73 13.11 14.50
CA GLY A 273 -16.02 12.98 13.07
C GLY A 273 -14.84 12.32 12.38
#